data_AF-A0A924YKB6-F1
#
_entry.id   AF-A0A924YKB6-F1
#
_cell.length_a   1.000
_cell.length_b   1.000
_cell.length_c   1.000
_cell.angle_alpha   90.00
_cell.angle_beta   90.00
_cell.angle_gamma   90.00
#
_symmetry.space_group_name_H-M   'P 1'
#
loop_
_entity.id
_entity.type
_entity.pdbx_description
1 polymer ?
#
loop_
_entity_poly.entity_id
_entity_poly.type
_entity_poly.pdbx_seq_one_letter_code
_entity_poly.pdbx_strand_id
1 'polypeptide(L)'
;AVTADPALPGLIGCSLAPSATAHGSAAQNFERGTMIWLSSVNGGTGTIYAFFSDGRFRRFDDTFVEGVDPATGGETAPAGLTEPARGFGKVWRNNADVRSALGWAASVEQGGSANSLGFERGRAIYLTQRGDTFLLVEDPGGLSGTWRPIAAAF
;
A
#
# COMPACT_ATOMS: atom_id res chain seq x y z
N ALA A 1 -20.65 -1.86 1.13
CA ALA A 1 -19.96 -3.16 1.27
C ALA A 1 -19.46 -3.57 -0.11
N VAL A 2 -18.30 -4.23 -0.17
CA VAL A 2 -17.64 -4.72 -1.40
C VAL A 2 -18.57 -5.60 -2.27
N THR A 3 -19.75 -5.97 -1.77
CA THR A 3 -20.88 -6.61 -2.48
C THR A 3 -21.67 -5.73 -3.47
N ALA A 4 -21.42 -4.42 -3.58
CA ALA A 4 -22.24 -3.53 -4.42
C ALA A 4 -21.74 -3.32 -5.87
N ASP A 5 -20.54 -3.82 -6.23
CA ASP A 5 -20.05 -3.76 -7.61
C ASP A 5 -20.14 -5.16 -8.27
N PRO A 6 -21.09 -5.37 -9.19
CA PRO A 6 -21.34 -6.66 -9.81
C PRO A 6 -20.20 -7.16 -10.70
N ALA A 7 -19.23 -6.30 -11.05
CA ALA A 7 -18.05 -6.70 -11.81
C ALA A 7 -16.96 -7.33 -10.92
N LEU A 8 -17.00 -7.11 -9.60
CA LEU A 8 -15.97 -7.57 -8.67
C LEU A 8 -15.76 -9.09 -8.67
N PRO A 9 -16.80 -9.94 -8.60
CA PRO A 9 -16.60 -11.39 -8.62
C PRO A 9 -15.93 -11.86 -9.91
N GLY A 10 -16.25 -11.25 -11.05
CA GLY A 10 -15.65 -11.56 -12.34
C GLY A 10 -14.18 -11.10 -12.46
N LEU A 11 -13.77 -10.11 -11.66
CA LEU A 11 -12.43 -9.51 -11.71
C LEU A 11 -11.45 -10.18 -10.74
N ILE A 12 -11.84 -10.32 -9.48
CA ILE A 12 -10.96 -10.78 -8.39
C ILE A 12 -11.28 -12.19 -7.88
N GLY A 13 -12.42 -12.78 -8.29
CA GLY A 13 -12.82 -14.14 -7.91
C GLY A 13 -13.42 -14.23 -6.51
N CYS A 14 -13.42 -15.44 -5.96
CA CYS A 14 -13.96 -15.75 -4.63
C CYS A 14 -12.99 -15.34 -3.51
N SER A 15 -13.53 -15.07 -2.32
CA SER A 15 -12.72 -14.80 -1.13
C SER A 15 -11.96 -16.06 -0.70
N LEU A 16 -10.69 -15.90 -0.35
CA LEU A 16 -9.83 -17.00 0.12
C LEU A 16 -9.96 -17.27 1.62
N ALA A 17 -10.67 -16.41 2.35
CA ALA A 17 -10.90 -16.53 3.77
C ALA A 17 -12.33 -16.11 4.14
N PRO A 18 -12.89 -16.65 5.24
CA PRO A 18 -14.24 -16.31 5.68
C PRO A 18 -14.36 -14.90 6.29
N SER A 19 -13.25 -14.28 6.66
CA SER A 19 -13.22 -12.94 7.28
C SER A 19 -11.92 -12.21 6.99
N ALA A 20 -11.96 -10.89 7.08
CA ALA A 20 -10.77 -10.06 6.92
C ALA A 20 -9.79 -10.25 8.07
N THR A 21 -8.50 -10.15 7.75
CA THR A 21 -7.41 -10.20 8.72
C THR A 21 -7.03 -8.78 9.15
N ALA A 22 -6.87 -8.55 10.45
CA ALA A 22 -6.45 -7.25 10.98
C ALA A 22 -4.93 -7.10 10.97
N HIS A 23 -4.46 -5.88 10.68
CA HIS A 23 -3.05 -5.50 10.62
C HIS A 23 -2.84 -4.15 11.33
N GLY A 24 -1.66 -3.96 11.90
CA GLY A 24 -1.10 -2.61 12.04
C GLY A 24 -0.83 -2.05 10.64
N SER A 25 -0.97 -0.73 10.46
CA SER A 25 -0.72 -0.12 9.17
C SER A 25 -0.07 1.25 9.27
N ALA A 26 0.52 1.69 8.18
CA ALA A 26 0.91 3.07 7.96
C ALA A 26 0.54 3.48 6.54
N ALA A 27 0.30 4.77 6.32
CA ALA A 27 0.03 5.31 5.01
C ALA A 27 0.71 6.66 4.83
N GLN A 28 1.20 6.93 3.63
CA GLN A 28 1.76 8.21 3.26
C GLN A 28 1.31 8.60 1.85
N ASN A 29 0.85 9.84 1.70
CA ASN A 29 0.47 10.38 0.41
C ASN A 29 1.69 10.96 -0.30
N PHE A 30 1.73 10.78 -1.61
CA PHE A 30 2.74 11.28 -2.53
C PHE A 30 2.07 12.16 -3.59
N GLU A 31 2.85 12.92 -4.34
CA GLU A 31 2.34 13.80 -5.41
C GLU A 31 1.43 13.05 -6.40
N ARG A 32 1.77 11.79 -6.71
CA ARG A 32 1.11 10.99 -7.74
C ARG A 32 0.74 9.59 -7.26
N GLY A 33 0.42 9.45 -5.98
CA GLY A 33 -0.04 8.18 -5.42
C GLY A 33 0.04 8.10 -3.90
N THR A 34 0.07 6.88 -3.40
CA THR A 34 0.15 6.58 -1.96
C THR A 34 1.06 5.36 -1.78
N MET A 35 1.85 5.33 -0.70
CA MET A 35 2.33 4.06 -0.15
C MET A 35 1.54 3.70 1.10
N ILE A 36 1.28 2.42 1.28
CA ILE A 36 0.81 1.87 2.55
C ILE A 36 1.73 0.75 3.01
N TRP A 37 1.79 0.56 4.32
CA TRP A 37 2.46 -0.57 4.96
C TRP A 37 1.43 -1.37 5.76
N LEU A 38 1.55 -2.69 5.73
CA LEU A 38 0.80 -3.61 6.56
C LEU A 38 1.76 -4.46 7.40
N SER A 39 1.49 -4.57 8.70
CA SER A 39 2.23 -5.47 9.58
C SER A 39 2.03 -6.92 9.18
N SER A 40 3.06 -7.75 9.36
CA SER A 40 2.89 -9.19 9.30
C SER A 40 2.07 -9.69 10.50
N VAL A 41 1.16 -10.63 10.24
CA VAL A 41 0.32 -11.24 11.29
C VAL A 41 0.94 -12.49 11.92
N ASN A 42 1.98 -13.04 11.30
CA ASN A 42 2.67 -14.27 11.75
C ASN A 42 4.13 -14.00 12.14
N GLY A 43 4.46 -12.77 12.55
CA GLY A 43 5.81 -12.39 12.97
C GLY A 43 6.86 -12.35 11.85
N GLY A 44 6.43 -12.30 10.59
CA GLY A 44 7.30 -12.14 9.43
C GLY A 44 7.53 -10.67 9.04
N THR A 45 8.07 -10.47 7.84
CA THR A 45 8.30 -9.14 7.26
C THR A 45 6.99 -8.43 6.94
N GLY A 46 6.90 -7.14 7.26
CA GLY A 46 5.80 -6.29 6.83
C GLY A 46 5.76 -6.14 5.32
N THR A 47 4.65 -5.63 4.79
CA THR A 47 4.46 -5.46 3.34
C THR A 47 4.18 -4.00 3.02
N ILE A 48 4.91 -3.45 2.06
CA ILE A 48 4.68 -2.12 1.49
C ILE A 48 4.00 -2.27 0.13
N TYR A 49 2.91 -1.53 -0.08
CA TYR A 49 2.32 -1.35 -1.39
C TYR A 49 2.54 0.08 -1.84
N ALA A 50 3.04 0.27 -3.07
CA ALA A 50 3.07 1.54 -3.77
C ALA A 50 1.93 1.57 -4.78
N PHE A 51 0.95 2.46 -4.56
CA PHE A 51 -0.21 2.68 -5.41
C PHE A 51 -0.02 3.94 -6.23
N PHE A 52 0.05 3.79 -7.55
CA PHE A 52 0.28 4.90 -8.47
C PHE A 52 -1.05 5.47 -8.98
N SER A 53 -1.07 6.77 -9.27
CA SER A 53 -2.25 7.48 -9.81
C SER A 53 -2.72 6.97 -11.17
N ASP A 54 -1.87 6.25 -11.91
CA ASP A 54 -2.24 5.59 -13.18
C ASP A 54 -2.99 4.26 -12.99
N GLY A 55 -3.32 3.89 -11.74
CA GLY A 55 -4.07 2.69 -11.41
C GLY A 55 -3.23 1.43 -11.31
N ARG A 56 -1.90 1.49 -11.43
CA ARG A 56 -1.00 0.35 -11.18
C ARG A 56 -0.51 0.34 -9.74
N PHE A 57 -0.14 -0.83 -9.24
CA PHE A 57 0.54 -0.95 -7.95
C PHE A 57 1.78 -1.84 -8.05
N ARG A 58 2.69 -1.68 -7.08
CA ARG A 58 3.76 -2.63 -6.79
C ARG A 58 3.77 -3.00 -5.32
N ARG A 59 4.14 -4.24 -5.01
CA ARG A 59 4.28 -4.78 -3.65
C ARG A 59 5.76 -5.05 -3.35
N PHE A 60 6.17 -4.71 -2.13
CA PHE A 60 7.52 -4.89 -1.61
C PHE A 60 7.44 -5.49 -0.22
N ASP A 61 8.43 -6.29 0.14
CA ASP A 61 8.66 -6.65 1.53
C ASP A 61 9.38 -5.48 2.22
N ASP A 62 8.96 -5.14 3.43
CA ASP A 62 9.57 -4.08 4.22
C ASP A 62 10.90 -4.52 4.81
N THR A 63 11.99 -4.23 4.10
CA THR A 63 13.35 -4.59 4.51
C THR A 63 14.02 -3.54 5.38
N PHE A 64 13.29 -2.50 5.83
CA PHE A 64 13.87 -1.47 6.68
C PHE A 64 14.12 -1.99 8.10
N VAL A 65 15.35 -1.78 8.60
CA VAL A 65 15.78 -2.18 9.93
C VAL A 65 16.15 -0.93 10.75
N GLU A 66 15.36 -0.66 11.79
CA GLU A 66 15.58 0.48 12.68
C GLU A 66 16.98 0.45 13.32
N GLY A 67 17.66 1.60 13.32
CA GLY A 67 19.01 1.74 13.87
C GLY A 67 20.13 1.18 13.00
N VAL A 68 19.80 0.46 11.91
CA VAL A 68 20.77 -0.04 10.92
C VAL A 68 20.64 0.74 9.62
N ASP A 69 19.43 0.83 9.07
CA ASP A 69 19.16 1.61 7.87
C ASP A 69 18.99 3.10 8.22
N PRO A 70 19.48 4.02 7.37
CA PRO A 70 19.24 5.43 7.57
C PRO A 70 17.76 5.75 7.36
N ALA A 71 17.17 6.48 8.32
CA ALA A 71 15.76 6.86 8.26
C ALA A 71 15.44 7.72 7.03
N THR A 72 16.38 8.57 6.57
CA THR A 72 16.26 9.37 5.34
C THR A 72 17.55 9.27 4.52
N GLY A 73 17.49 9.61 3.23
CA GLY A 73 18.66 9.80 2.37
C GLY A 73 19.28 11.20 2.48
N GLY A 74 18.59 12.15 3.12
CA GLY A 74 19.06 13.53 3.26
C GLY A 74 18.81 14.37 2.01
N GLU A 75 17.83 13.98 1.19
CA GLU A 75 17.48 14.72 0.00
C GLU A 75 16.60 15.94 0.32
N THR A 76 16.86 17.06 -0.35
CA THR A 76 16.09 18.29 -0.14
C THR A 76 14.85 18.28 -1.03
N ALA A 77 13.68 18.13 -0.40
CA ALA A 77 12.40 18.18 -1.10
C ALA A 77 12.01 19.62 -1.52
N PRO A 78 11.22 19.79 -2.59
CA PRO A 78 10.61 21.08 -2.92
C PRO A 78 9.70 21.60 -1.80
N ALA A 79 9.38 22.90 -1.85
CA ALA A 79 8.52 23.54 -0.85
C ALA A 79 7.15 22.83 -0.73
N GLY A 80 6.74 22.52 0.51
CA GLY A 80 5.47 21.83 0.80
C GLY A 80 5.51 20.32 0.63
N LEU A 81 6.67 19.74 0.27
CA LEU A 81 6.87 18.30 0.12
C LEU A 81 7.96 17.83 1.09
N THR A 82 8.04 16.53 1.31
CA THR A 82 9.06 15.91 2.18
C THR A 82 9.72 14.71 1.53
N GLU A 83 10.94 14.40 1.95
CA GLU A 83 11.54 13.09 1.67
C GLU A 83 10.77 12.02 2.48
N PRO A 84 10.28 10.94 1.86
CA PRO A 84 9.71 9.82 2.61
C PRO A 84 10.80 9.16 3.48
N ALA A 85 10.42 8.72 4.68
CA ALA A 85 11.34 8.14 5.65
C ALA A 85 11.16 6.62 5.79
N ARG A 86 12.11 5.96 6.44
CA ARG A 86 12.08 4.55 6.88
C ARG A 86 11.72 3.60 5.74
N GLY A 87 10.79 2.67 5.94
CA GLY A 87 10.38 1.67 4.93
C GLY A 87 9.96 2.30 3.61
N PHE A 88 9.09 3.32 3.64
CA PHE A 88 8.67 4.04 2.45
C PHE A 88 9.85 4.76 1.78
N GLY A 89 10.70 5.42 2.56
CA GLY A 89 11.91 6.07 2.07
C GLY A 89 12.89 5.10 1.42
N LYS A 90 13.08 3.91 1.99
CA LYS A 90 13.94 2.87 1.46
C LYS A 90 13.42 2.33 0.13
N VAL A 91 12.12 2.04 0.03
CA VAL A 91 11.48 1.63 -1.24
C VAL A 91 11.61 2.74 -2.28
N TRP A 92 11.30 3.99 -1.92
CA TRP A 92 11.36 5.13 -2.82
C TRP A 92 12.78 5.40 -3.35
N ARG A 93 13.80 5.40 -2.49
CA ARG A 93 15.19 5.63 -2.92
C ARG A 93 15.77 4.50 -3.76
N ASN A 94 15.44 3.25 -3.44
CA ASN A 94 16.06 2.08 -4.08
C ASN A 94 15.37 1.66 -5.39
N ASN A 95 14.20 2.22 -5.72
CA ASN A 95 13.44 1.86 -6.91
C ASN A 95 13.14 3.13 -7.73
N ALA A 96 13.97 3.39 -8.74
CA ALA A 96 13.86 4.60 -9.57
C ALA A 96 12.50 4.72 -10.28
N ASP A 97 11.89 3.59 -10.66
CA ASP A 97 10.57 3.56 -11.28
C ASP A 97 9.46 3.96 -10.29
N VAL A 98 9.52 3.48 -9.05
CA VAL A 98 8.58 3.86 -7.98
C VAL A 98 8.70 5.34 -7.65
N ARG A 99 9.94 5.84 -7.52
CA ARG A 99 10.21 7.26 -7.28
C ARG A 99 9.66 8.15 -8.39
N SER A 100 9.91 7.77 -9.65
CA SER A 100 9.41 8.51 -10.81
C SER A 100 7.88 8.55 -10.84
N ALA A 101 7.24 7.39 -10.61
CA ALA A 101 5.79 7.26 -10.65
C ALA A 101 5.09 8.03 -9.52
N LEU A 102 5.61 8.00 -8.28
CA LEU A 102 4.99 8.65 -7.13
C LEU A 102 5.34 10.13 -6.97
N GLY A 103 6.58 10.52 -7.28
CA GLY A 103 7.10 11.83 -6.87
C GLY A 103 7.46 11.89 -5.39
N TRP A 104 7.54 13.09 -4.81
CA TRP A 104 7.85 13.30 -3.40
C TRP A 104 6.66 12.98 -2.48
N ALA A 105 6.92 12.82 -1.18
CA ALA A 105 5.84 12.71 -0.21
C ALA A 105 5.16 14.08 -0.04
N ALA A 106 3.82 14.06 -0.08
CA ALA A 106 2.97 15.23 0.08
C ALA A 106 2.42 15.38 1.51
N SER A 107 2.63 14.36 2.36
CA SER A 107 2.25 14.38 3.77
C SER A 107 3.25 13.60 4.60
N VAL A 108 3.19 13.78 5.92
CA VAL A 108 3.83 12.85 6.85
C VAL A 108 3.14 11.48 6.79
N GLU A 109 3.89 10.44 7.19
CA GLU A 109 3.37 9.10 7.40
C GLU A 109 2.37 9.08 8.57
N GLN A 110 1.25 8.37 8.39
CA GLN A 110 0.20 8.22 9.39
C GLN A 110 0.01 6.74 9.73
N GLY A 111 0.29 6.39 10.98
CA GLY A 111 0.00 5.06 11.52
C GLY A 111 -1.49 4.83 11.74
N GLY A 112 -1.92 3.57 11.71
CA GLY A 112 -3.30 3.18 11.94
C GLY A 112 -3.50 1.67 11.92
N SER A 113 -4.69 1.24 11.53
CA SER A 113 -5.03 -0.18 11.41
C SER A 113 -5.63 -0.45 10.04
N ALA A 114 -5.45 -1.68 9.57
CA ALA A 114 -6.05 -2.11 8.32
C ALA A 114 -6.69 -3.48 8.45
N ASN A 115 -7.74 -3.71 7.68
CA ASN A 115 -8.30 -5.03 7.47
C ASN A 115 -8.01 -5.44 6.04
N SER A 116 -7.50 -6.65 5.82
CA SER A 116 -7.26 -7.18 4.48
C SER A 116 -7.99 -8.50 4.25
N LEU A 117 -8.56 -8.65 3.05
CA LEU A 117 -9.21 -9.88 2.61
C LEU A 117 -8.64 -10.28 1.26
N GLY A 118 -8.07 -11.48 1.19
CA GLY A 118 -7.55 -12.06 -0.05
C GLY A 118 -8.66 -12.69 -0.89
N PHE A 119 -8.49 -12.62 -2.20
CA PHE A 119 -9.33 -13.24 -3.23
C PHE A 119 -8.44 -14.03 -4.20
N GLU A 120 -9.04 -14.91 -5.01
CA GLU A 120 -8.32 -15.76 -5.96
C GLU A 120 -7.40 -14.99 -6.92
N ARG A 121 -7.76 -13.75 -7.27
CA ARG A 121 -7.03 -12.87 -8.21
C ARG A 121 -6.85 -11.47 -7.66
N GLY A 122 -6.87 -11.28 -6.34
CA GLY A 122 -6.83 -9.95 -5.79
C GLY A 122 -6.89 -9.85 -4.27
N ARG A 123 -7.04 -8.61 -3.81
CA ARG A 123 -7.13 -8.29 -2.39
C ARG A 123 -7.96 -7.03 -2.17
N ALA A 124 -8.73 -6.99 -1.10
CA ALA A 124 -9.27 -5.75 -0.57
C ALA A 124 -8.49 -5.37 0.69
N ILE A 125 -8.11 -4.10 0.84
CA ILE A 125 -7.40 -3.56 2.01
C ILE A 125 -8.11 -2.30 2.46
N TYR A 126 -8.80 -2.35 3.60
CA TYR A 126 -9.44 -1.19 4.22
C TYR A 126 -8.52 -0.54 5.24
N LEU A 127 -8.27 0.77 5.13
CA LEU A 127 -7.47 1.53 6.09
C LEU A 127 -8.39 2.32 7.02
N THR A 128 -8.38 2.01 8.32
CA THR A 128 -9.25 2.68 9.28
C THR A 128 -8.90 4.16 9.44
N GLN A 129 -7.62 4.52 9.34
CA GLN A 129 -7.13 5.89 9.45
C GLN A 129 -7.51 6.77 8.25
N ARG A 130 -7.96 6.18 7.14
CA ARG A 130 -8.38 6.91 5.93
C ARG A 130 -9.86 6.76 5.60
N GLY A 131 -10.49 5.66 6.03
CA GLY A 131 -11.89 5.36 5.74
C GLY A 131 -12.15 4.86 4.32
N ASP A 132 -11.13 4.38 3.61
CA ASP A 132 -11.24 3.86 2.25
C ASP A 132 -10.66 2.45 2.09
N THR A 133 -11.12 1.75 1.06
CA THR A 133 -10.61 0.43 0.66
C THR A 133 -9.84 0.52 -0.64
N PHE A 134 -8.63 -0.04 -0.63
CA PHE A 134 -7.84 -0.33 -1.80
C PHE A 134 -8.23 -1.71 -2.32
N LEU A 135 -8.82 -1.76 -3.50
CA LEU A 135 -9.12 -3.00 -4.18
C LEU A 135 -8.05 -3.27 -5.23
N LEU A 136 -7.36 -4.39 -5.09
CA LEU A 136 -6.27 -4.82 -5.94
C LEU A 136 -6.74 -5.98 -6.82
N VAL A 137 -6.41 -5.89 -8.10
CA VAL A 137 -6.39 -7.02 -9.03
C VAL A 137 -4.92 -7.38 -9.22
N GLU A 138 -4.53 -8.56 -8.76
CA GLU A 138 -3.14 -8.98 -8.70
C GLU A 138 -2.74 -9.72 -9.99
N ASP A 139 -1.61 -9.36 -10.56
CA ASP A 139 -0.96 -10.14 -11.61
C ASP A 139 -0.43 -11.47 -11.04
N PRO A 140 -0.17 -12.49 -11.88
CA PRO A 140 0.48 -13.72 -11.43
C PRO A 140 1.76 -13.42 -10.61
N GLY A 141 1.81 -13.95 -9.38
CA GLY A 141 2.90 -13.72 -8.43
C GLY A 141 2.62 -12.63 -7.38
N GLY A 142 1.55 -11.83 -7.53
CA GLY A 142 1.07 -10.92 -6.47
C GLY A 142 2.04 -9.79 -6.10
N LEU A 143 2.98 -9.46 -6.99
CA LEU A 143 3.95 -8.37 -6.80
C LEU A 143 3.55 -7.07 -7.50
N SER A 144 2.58 -7.16 -8.41
CA SER A 144 2.06 -6.03 -9.19
C SER A 144 0.62 -6.29 -9.57
N GLY A 145 0.02 -5.28 -10.19
CA GLY A 145 -1.29 -5.37 -10.81
C GLY A 145 -1.93 -4.00 -10.90
N THR A 146 -3.27 -4.00 -10.88
CA THR A 146 -4.05 -2.76 -10.90
C THR A 146 -4.80 -2.56 -9.60
N TRP A 147 -5.12 -1.32 -9.28
CA TRP A 147 -5.88 -0.98 -8.09
C TRP A 147 -6.90 0.12 -8.36
N ARG A 148 -7.92 0.18 -7.49
CA ARG A 148 -8.84 1.31 -7.41
C ARG A 148 -9.32 1.53 -5.97
N PRO A 149 -9.62 2.77 -5.57
CA PRO A 149 -10.25 3.04 -4.29
C PRO A 149 -11.75 2.74 -4.36
N ILE A 150 -12.33 2.24 -3.27
CA ILE A 150 -13.77 2.12 -3.07
C ILE A 150 -14.16 2.66 -1.69
N ALA A 151 -15.23 3.45 -1.64
CA ALA A 151 -15.74 4.08 -0.42
C ALA A 151 -16.61 3.09 0.37
N ALA A 152 -16.03 1.97 0.81
CA ALA A 152 -16.73 0.97 1.60
C ALA A 152 -15.74 0.16 2.46
N ALA A 153 -16.10 -0.06 3.72
CA ALA A 153 -15.52 -1.13 4.52
C ALA A 153 -16.08 -2.51 4.10
N PHE A 154 -15.40 -3.57 4.53
CA PHE A 154 -15.78 -4.97 4.36
C PHE A 154 -15.45 -5.78 5.61
#